data_AF-A0A6G6SH57-F1
#
_entry.id   AF-A0A6G6SH57-F1
#
_cell.length_a   1.000
_cell.length_b   1.000
_cell.length_c   1.000
_cell.angle_alpha   90.00
_cell.angle_beta   90.00
_cell.angle_gamma   90.00
#
_symmetry.space_group_name_H-M   'P 1'
#
loop_
_entity.id
_entity.type
_entity.pdbx_description
1 polymer ?
#
loop_
_entity_poly.entity_id
_entity_poly.type
_entity_poly.pdbx_seq_one_letter_code
_entity_poly.pdbx_strand_id
1 'polypeptide(L)'
;MSQSKRLSVVMISKNVADVIGECLDSVQWADEIIVLDSGSQDDTRRIATEKGAKVFVNSEWPGFGKQRQLAQQYATGDYIFMIDSDERVTPELKTSILAILQQPEENVVYHCARRNLFMGRFMKHSGWYPDKVTRLYARERYQYNDNLVHESLETQGATVKTLQGDLLHLTCRDLMEFQQKQLKYATEWAKERHQQGKKASFSSILSHTLGAFFKTWLLRMGFLDGKQGLILAFVNAQYTFNKYASLWELSQKTINNEK
;
A
#
# COMPACT_ATOMS: atom_id res chain seq x y z
N MET A 1 1.46 36.92 9.88
CA MET A 1 1.42 35.82 8.90
C MET A 1 1.41 34.52 9.69
N SER A 2 0.42 33.65 9.50
CA SER A 2 0.43 32.34 10.17
C SER A 2 1.68 31.59 9.72
N GLN A 3 2.48 31.09 10.67
CA GLN A 3 3.64 30.27 10.35
C GLN A 3 3.17 28.96 9.71
N SER A 4 3.84 28.53 8.64
CA SER A 4 3.57 27.23 7.99
C SER A 4 3.63 26.11 9.03
N LYS A 5 2.69 25.17 8.93
CA LYS A 5 2.71 23.96 9.76
C LYS A 5 3.93 23.09 9.42
N ARG A 6 4.59 22.58 10.46
CA ARG A 6 5.75 21.69 10.30
C ARG A 6 5.31 20.29 9.90
N LEU A 7 6.05 19.68 8.99
CA LEU A 7 5.79 18.33 8.49
C LEU A 7 6.80 17.32 9.03
N SER A 8 6.29 16.26 9.64
CA SER A 8 7.05 15.03 9.88
C SER A 8 6.71 14.00 8.81
N VAL A 9 7.70 13.56 8.05
CA VAL A 9 7.54 12.35 7.23
C VAL A 9 7.89 11.15 8.09
N VAL A 10 6.98 10.19 8.16
CA VAL A 10 7.10 9.03 9.05
C VAL A 10 7.02 7.76 8.22
N MET A 11 7.94 6.83 8.44
CA MET A 11 7.94 5.53 7.80
C MET A 11 8.43 4.43 8.73
N ILE A 12 7.98 3.21 8.45
CA ILE A 12 8.50 1.98 9.07
C ILE A 12 9.37 1.27 8.04
N SER A 13 10.40 0.57 8.47
CA SER A 13 11.32 -0.12 7.56
C SER A 13 11.78 -1.47 8.11
N LYS A 14 12.13 -2.39 7.21
CA LYS A 14 12.81 -3.65 7.52
C LYS A 14 13.47 -4.23 6.27
N ASN A 15 14.80 -4.27 6.23
CA ASN A 15 15.60 -4.81 5.14
C ASN A 15 15.25 -4.22 3.76
N VAL A 16 15.35 -2.90 3.64
CA VAL A 16 14.98 -2.10 2.46
C VAL A 16 16.13 -1.20 2.00
N ALA A 17 17.38 -1.61 2.23
CA ALA A 17 18.57 -0.83 1.88
C ALA A 17 18.62 -0.45 0.39
N ASP A 18 18.05 -1.29 -0.47
CA ASP A 18 18.02 -1.12 -1.92
C ASP A 18 17.00 -0.08 -2.41
N VAL A 19 16.02 0.32 -1.59
CA VAL A 19 14.97 1.27 -1.99
C VAL A 19 14.85 2.49 -1.10
N ILE A 20 15.26 2.41 0.16
CA ILE A 20 15.02 3.49 1.14
C ILE A 20 15.73 4.79 0.77
N GLY A 21 16.89 4.73 0.14
CA GLY A 21 17.65 5.92 -0.26
C GLY A 21 16.86 6.86 -1.17
N GLU A 22 16.24 6.32 -2.24
CA GLU A 22 15.42 7.10 -3.18
C GLU A 22 14.11 7.59 -2.56
N CYS A 23 13.53 6.80 -1.63
CA CYS A 23 12.35 7.22 -0.88
C CYS A 23 12.69 8.48 -0.07
N LEU A 24 13.78 8.46 0.69
CA LEU A 24 14.23 9.58 1.52
C LEU A 24 14.61 10.79 0.69
N ASP A 25 15.25 10.61 -0.47
CA ASP A 25 15.54 11.69 -1.42
C ASP A 25 14.27 12.41 -1.87
N SER A 26 13.18 11.69 -2.10
CA SER A 26 11.90 12.26 -2.54
C SER A 26 11.19 13.11 -1.48
N VAL A 27 11.64 13.03 -0.22
CA VAL A 27 11.02 13.71 0.94
C VAL A 27 11.97 14.61 1.73
N GLN A 28 13.18 14.89 1.23
CA GLN A 28 14.19 15.77 1.88
C GLN A 28 13.71 17.19 2.18
N TRP A 29 12.57 17.60 1.62
CA TRP A 29 11.96 18.90 1.82
C TRP A 29 11.06 18.97 3.06
N ALA A 30 10.88 17.87 3.80
CA ALA A 30 10.16 17.85 5.07
C ALA A 30 11.00 18.46 6.21
N ASP A 31 10.33 18.99 7.24
CA ASP A 31 11.01 19.56 8.41
C ASP A 31 11.72 18.50 9.26
N GLU A 32 11.22 17.27 9.24
CA GLU A 32 11.92 16.10 9.78
C GLU A 32 11.46 14.81 9.10
N ILE A 33 12.35 13.81 9.15
CA ILE A 33 12.08 12.46 8.65
C ILE A 33 12.33 11.49 9.80
N ILE A 34 11.32 10.68 10.12
CA ILE A 34 11.34 9.65 11.16
C ILE A 34 11.31 8.28 10.48
N VAL A 35 12.30 7.45 10.78
CA VAL A 35 12.35 6.05 10.34
C VAL A 35 12.33 5.15 11.57
N LEU A 36 11.28 4.34 11.71
CA LEU A 36 11.23 3.26 12.69
C LEU A 36 11.66 1.94 12.05
N ASP A 37 12.88 1.51 12.34
CA ASP A 37 13.46 0.27 11.86
C ASP A 37 12.98 -0.93 12.68
N SER A 38 12.58 -2.01 11.99
CA SER A 38 12.01 -3.21 12.60
C SER A 38 13.02 -4.35 12.74
N GLY A 39 14.28 -4.00 13.04
CA GLY A 39 15.40 -4.93 13.22
C GLY A 39 16.07 -5.32 11.90
N SER A 40 16.40 -4.35 11.05
CA SER A 40 17.09 -4.60 9.78
C SER A 40 18.50 -5.15 10.00
N GLN A 41 18.86 -6.14 9.18
CA GLN A 41 20.18 -6.78 9.16
C GLN A 41 21.05 -6.31 7.99
N ASP A 42 20.49 -5.50 7.10
CA ASP A 42 21.19 -4.85 6.00
C ASP A 42 21.55 -3.39 6.32
N ASP A 43 21.99 -2.67 5.29
CA ASP A 43 22.41 -1.26 5.38
C ASP A 43 21.26 -0.25 5.56
N THR A 44 20.00 -0.68 5.75
CA THR A 44 18.82 0.20 5.82
C THR A 44 19.03 1.36 6.80
N ARG A 45 19.48 1.04 8.02
CA ARG A 45 19.68 2.04 9.10
C ARG A 45 20.79 3.03 8.76
N ARG A 46 21.90 2.53 8.23
CA ARG A 46 23.06 3.35 7.84
C ARG A 46 22.66 4.35 6.76
N ILE A 47 22.01 3.88 5.70
CA ILE A 47 21.54 4.72 4.59
C ILE A 47 20.54 5.77 5.09
N ALA A 48 19.59 5.39 5.96
CA ALA A 48 18.62 6.32 6.51
C ALA A 48 19.28 7.45 7.32
N THR A 49 20.25 7.12 8.17
CA THR A 49 21.02 8.11 8.94
C THR A 49 21.85 9.02 8.04
N GLU A 50 22.54 8.47 7.03
CA GLU A 50 23.33 9.26 6.06
C GLU A 50 22.47 10.24 5.25
N LYS A 51 21.20 9.88 5.00
CA LYS A 51 20.19 10.73 4.35
C LYS A 51 19.49 11.71 5.30
N GLY A 52 19.95 11.84 6.54
CA GLY A 52 19.46 12.82 7.50
C GLY A 52 18.18 12.44 8.25
N ALA A 53 17.73 11.18 8.16
CA ALA A 53 16.58 10.72 8.94
C ALA A 53 16.94 10.45 10.41
N LYS A 54 15.99 10.71 11.30
CA LYS A 54 16.05 10.26 12.70
C LYS A 54 15.61 8.80 12.74
N VAL A 55 16.57 7.90 13.01
CA VAL A 55 16.35 6.46 13.01
C VAL A 55 16.10 5.96 14.43
N PHE A 56 14.96 5.31 14.63
CA PHE A 56 14.59 4.59 15.85
C PHE A 56 14.49 3.10 15.56
N VAL A 57 14.50 2.26 16.59
CA VAL A 57 14.43 0.81 16.42
C VAL A 57 13.34 0.22 17.31
N ASN A 58 12.44 -0.56 16.72
CA ASN A 58 11.57 -1.48 17.44
C ASN A 58 11.60 -2.86 16.75
N SER A 59 12.39 -3.79 17.29
CA SER A 59 12.57 -5.12 16.72
C SER A 59 11.40 -6.07 16.98
N GLU A 60 10.54 -5.76 17.95
CA GLU A 60 9.29 -6.48 18.16
C GLU A 60 8.29 -6.07 17.07
N TRP A 61 7.66 -7.03 16.39
CA TRP A 61 6.71 -6.75 15.31
C TRP A 61 5.26 -6.92 15.80
N PRO A 62 4.59 -5.83 16.22
CA PRO A 62 3.20 -5.87 16.68
C PRO A 62 2.18 -5.85 15.53
N GLY A 63 2.63 -5.81 14.27
CA GLY A 63 1.80 -5.56 13.09
C GLY A 63 1.90 -4.12 12.57
N PHE A 64 1.44 -3.91 11.34
CA PHE A 64 1.61 -2.64 10.63
C PHE A 64 0.98 -1.44 11.36
N GLY A 65 -0.27 -1.58 11.81
CA GLY A 65 -0.99 -0.49 12.49
C GLY A 65 -0.28 0.00 13.76
N LYS A 66 0.01 -0.91 14.70
CA LYS A 66 0.76 -0.60 15.92
C LYS A 66 2.17 -0.09 15.63
N GLN A 67 2.88 -0.65 14.64
CA GLN A 67 4.21 -0.16 14.28
C GLN A 67 4.17 1.27 13.74
N ARG A 68 3.16 1.63 12.93
CA ARG A 68 2.95 3.02 12.46
C ARG A 68 2.59 3.96 13.61
N GLN A 69 1.78 3.51 14.57
CA GLN A 69 1.48 4.29 15.79
C GLN A 69 2.77 4.59 16.58
N LEU A 70 3.61 3.58 16.81
CA LEU A 70 4.91 3.74 17.50
C LEU A 70 5.82 4.71 16.74
N ALA A 71 5.92 4.57 15.41
CA ALA A 71 6.72 5.48 14.59
C ALA A 71 6.23 6.94 14.70
N GLN A 72 4.92 7.13 14.71
CA GLN A 72 4.28 8.45 14.86
C GLN A 72 4.58 9.12 16.20
N GLN A 73 4.82 8.37 17.29
CA GLN A 73 5.14 8.95 18.60
C GLN A 73 6.47 9.71 18.63
N TYR A 74 7.39 9.42 17.71
CA TYR A 74 8.67 10.13 17.58
C TYR A 74 8.56 11.43 16.76
N ALA A 75 7.44 11.66 16.08
CA ALA A 75 7.21 12.85 15.27
C ALA A 75 6.88 14.07 16.15
N THR A 76 7.47 15.22 15.80
CA THR A 76 7.31 16.51 16.50
C THR A 76 6.61 17.58 15.66
N GLY A 77 6.43 17.35 14.35
CA GLY A 77 5.74 18.25 13.43
C GLY A 77 4.24 18.33 13.71
N ASP A 78 3.59 19.38 13.21
CA ASP A 78 2.14 19.56 13.33
C ASP A 78 1.36 18.53 12.51
N TYR A 79 1.92 18.13 11.36
CA TYR A 79 1.35 17.17 10.42
C TYR A 79 2.26 15.97 10.23
N ILE A 80 1.65 14.82 9.99
CA ILE A 80 2.33 13.60 9.56
C ILE A 80 2.03 13.34 8.10
N PHE A 81 3.06 13.02 7.34
CA PHE A 81 2.95 12.31 6.07
C PHE A 81 3.53 10.90 6.21
N MET A 82 2.64 9.91 6.34
CA MET A 82 2.99 8.50 6.50
C MET A 82 3.28 7.90 5.12
N ILE A 83 4.49 7.40 4.89
CA ILE A 83 4.91 6.83 3.59
C ILE A 83 5.59 5.47 3.81
N ASP A 84 5.57 4.61 2.80
CA ASP A 84 6.30 3.35 2.80
C ASP A 84 7.68 3.50 2.12
N SER A 85 8.68 2.73 2.56
CA SER A 85 10.08 2.85 2.08
C SER A 85 10.27 2.55 0.60
N ASP A 86 9.26 1.97 -0.05
CA ASP A 86 9.22 1.68 -1.48
C ASP A 86 8.35 2.66 -2.28
N GLU A 87 7.97 3.79 -1.69
CA GLU A 87 7.20 4.86 -2.31
C GLU A 87 8.08 6.11 -2.59
N ARG A 88 7.77 6.88 -3.65
CA ARG A 88 8.42 8.16 -3.98
C ARG A 88 7.40 9.25 -4.25
N VAL A 89 7.60 10.42 -3.67
CA VAL A 89 6.73 11.59 -3.85
C VAL A 89 7.04 12.30 -5.16
N THR A 90 6.05 12.53 -6.02
CA THR A 90 6.27 13.36 -7.23
C THR A 90 6.35 14.85 -6.88
N PRO A 91 6.99 15.68 -7.72
CA PRO A 91 7.05 17.13 -7.51
C PRO A 91 5.67 17.78 -7.36
N GLU A 92 4.66 17.28 -8.08
CA GLU A 92 3.27 17.75 -7.98
C GLU A 92 2.68 17.43 -6.61
N LEU A 93 2.94 16.22 -6.09
CA LEU A 93 2.47 15.81 -4.76
C LEU A 93 3.15 16.62 -3.66
N LYS A 94 4.46 16.83 -3.77
CA LYS A 94 5.20 17.76 -2.90
C LYS A 94 4.53 19.14 -2.88
N THR A 95 4.26 19.71 -4.06
CA THR A 95 3.65 21.04 -4.19
C THR A 95 2.27 21.08 -3.54
N SER A 96 1.46 20.03 -3.76
CA SER A 96 0.13 19.91 -3.14
C SER A 96 0.22 19.81 -1.62
N ILE A 97 1.18 19.08 -1.06
CA ILE A 97 1.36 18.96 0.39
C ILE A 97 1.79 20.30 1.00
N LEU A 98 2.78 20.97 0.40
CA LEU A 98 3.27 22.27 0.88
C LEU A 98 2.16 23.33 0.89
N ALA A 99 1.28 23.33 -0.12
CA ALA A 99 0.13 24.23 -0.15
C ALA A 99 -0.83 24.00 1.03
N ILE A 100 -1.10 22.74 1.37
CA ILE A 100 -1.94 22.39 2.54
C ILE A 100 -1.29 22.86 3.86
N LEU A 101 0.02 22.73 4.01
CA LEU A 101 0.71 23.12 5.24
C LEU A 101 0.71 24.64 5.48
N GLN A 102 0.56 25.44 4.43
CA GLN A 102 0.41 26.90 4.53
C GLN A 102 -0.99 27.32 4.97
N GLN A 103 -2.01 26.56 4.59
CA GLN A 103 -3.42 26.84 4.87
C GLN A 103 -4.13 25.55 5.31
N PRO A 104 -3.80 25.03 6.51
CA PRO A 104 -4.38 23.78 6.99
C PRO A 104 -5.87 23.97 7.28
N GLU A 105 -6.67 22.99 6.89
CA GLU A 105 -8.08 22.96 7.23
C GLU A 105 -8.31 22.09 8.47
N GLU A 106 -9.21 22.54 9.35
CA GLU A 106 -9.60 21.75 10.50
C GLU A 106 -10.48 20.56 10.11
N ASN A 107 -10.30 19.45 10.80
CA ASN A 107 -11.07 18.21 10.57
C ASN A 107 -10.99 17.66 9.13
N VAL A 108 -9.83 17.81 8.49
CA VAL A 108 -9.54 17.28 7.16
C VAL A 108 -8.35 16.32 7.20
N VAL A 109 -8.47 15.21 6.49
CA VAL A 109 -7.36 14.31 6.16
C VAL A 109 -7.23 14.20 4.64
N TYR A 110 -6.03 13.87 4.17
CA TYR A 110 -5.74 13.93 2.74
C TYR A 110 -5.26 12.58 2.19
N HIS A 111 -5.87 12.19 1.07
CA HIS A 111 -5.46 11.03 0.29
C HIS A 111 -4.50 11.45 -0.82
N CYS A 112 -3.50 10.62 -1.07
CA CYS A 112 -2.70 10.66 -2.30
C CYS A 112 -3.05 9.46 -3.18
N ALA A 113 -2.91 9.63 -4.49
CA ALA A 113 -3.05 8.53 -5.44
C ALA A 113 -1.71 7.78 -5.54
N ARG A 114 -1.71 6.48 -5.29
CA ARG A 114 -0.58 5.61 -5.57
C ARG A 114 -0.60 5.17 -7.02
N ARG A 115 0.55 5.27 -7.66
CA ARG A 115 0.82 4.69 -8.97
C ARG A 115 1.77 3.53 -8.81
N ASN A 116 1.21 2.35 -9.02
CA ASN A 116 1.91 1.09 -8.79
C ASN A 116 2.78 0.74 -10.01
N LEU A 117 4.05 0.43 -9.76
CA LEU A 117 4.98 -0.07 -10.75
C LEU A 117 4.64 -1.53 -11.08
N PHE A 118 4.52 -1.83 -12.36
CA PHE A 118 4.38 -3.19 -12.87
C PHE A 118 5.27 -3.37 -14.10
N MET A 119 6.28 -4.25 -13.99
CA MET A 119 7.20 -4.57 -15.08
C MET A 119 7.79 -3.33 -15.78
N GLY A 120 8.36 -2.42 -14.99
CA GLY A 120 9.02 -1.19 -15.47
C GLY A 120 8.07 -0.07 -15.90
N ARG A 121 6.74 -0.23 -15.72
CA ARG A 121 5.75 0.80 -16.06
C ARG A 121 4.88 1.16 -14.86
N PHE A 122 4.74 2.46 -14.58
CA PHE A 122 3.74 2.94 -13.62
C PHE A 122 2.35 2.90 -14.25
N MET A 123 1.49 2.02 -13.73
CA MET A 123 0.18 1.73 -14.30
C MET A 123 -0.80 2.89 -14.07
N LYS A 124 -1.62 3.19 -15.08
CA LYS A 124 -2.68 4.20 -15.00
C LYS A 124 -4.09 3.64 -15.22
N HIS A 125 -4.18 2.41 -15.72
CA HIS A 125 -5.44 1.72 -15.98
C HIS A 125 -5.42 0.35 -15.28
N SER A 126 -6.13 -0.64 -15.84
CA SER A 126 -6.14 -2.02 -15.33
C SER A 126 -6.76 -2.18 -13.92
N GLY A 127 -7.40 -1.13 -13.40
CA GLY A 127 -7.96 -1.08 -12.04
C GLY A 127 -6.91 -0.86 -10.95
N TRP A 128 -5.68 -0.50 -11.32
CA TRP A 128 -4.55 -0.26 -10.42
C TRP A 128 -4.34 1.22 -10.07
N TYR A 129 -5.08 2.12 -10.74
CA TYR A 129 -5.02 3.55 -10.52
C TYR A 129 -6.42 4.18 -10.71
N PRO A 130 -6.80 5.19 -9.91
CA PRO A 130 -6.07 5.66 -8.73
C PRO A 130 -6.28 4.72 -7.53
N ASP A 131 -5.17 4.28 -6.92
CA ASP A 131 -5.15 3.57 -5.64
C ASP A 131 -4.98 4.60 -4.51
N LYS A 132 -6.08 4.96 -3.86
CA LYS A 132 -6.10 6.08 -2.91
C LYS A 132 -5.73 5.63 -1.50
N VAL A 133 -4.76 6.31 -0.87
CA VAL A 133 -4.35 6.08 0.52
C VAL A 133 -4.34 7.38 1.34
N THR A 134 -4.88 7.33 2.56
CA THR A 134 -4.85 8.43 3.54
C THR A 134 -3.48 8.53 4.18
N ARG A 135 -2.70 9.55 3.86
CA ARG A 135 -1.31 9.63 4.32
C ARG A 135 -0.93 10.96 4.96
N LEU A 136 -1.63 12.06 4.67
CA LEU A 136 -1.36 13.37 5.28
C LEU A 136 -2.48 13.75 6.26
N TYR A 137 -2.12 14.01 7.51
CA TYR A 137 -3.08 14.29 8.57
C TYR A 137 -2.44 15.04 9.76
N ALA A 138 -3.25 15.73 10.56
CA ALA A 138 -2.78 16.43 11.77
C ALA A 138 -2.36 15.41 12.85
N ARG A 139 -1.12 15.53 13.35
CA ARG A 139 -0.48 14.53 14.22
C ARG A 139 -1.26 14.24 15.50
N GLU A 140 -1.75 15.29 16.16
CA GLU A 140 -2.42 15.19 17.47
C GLU A 140 -3.86 14.66 17.40
N ARG A 141 -4.46 14.60 16.19
CA ARG A 141 -5.88 14.27 16.03
C ARG A 141 -6.12 12.87 15.47
N TYR A 142 -5.20 12.35 14.66
CA TYR A 142 -5.40 11.10 13.92
C TYR A 142 -4.25 10.13 14.12
N GLN A 143 -4.58 8.85 14.11
CA GLN A 143 -3.64 7.74 14.18
C GLN A 143 -4.19 6.54 13.41
N TYR A 144 -3.33 5.57 13.11
CA TYR A 144 -3.76 4.30 12.51
C TYR A 144 -4.50 3.44 13.53
N ASN A 145 -5.42 2.58 13.09
CA ASN A 145 -6.01 1.53 13.94
C ASN A 145 -4.99 0.39 14.20
N ASP A 146 -5.34 -0.53 15.08
CA ASP A 146 -4.50 -1.68 15.47
C ASP A 146 -4.92 -3.01 14.84
N ASN A 147 -5.66 -2.95 13.73
CA ASN A 147 -6.01 -4.13 12.96
C ASN A 147 -4.75 -4.86 12.48
N LEU A 148 -4.71 -6.18 12.66
CA LEU A 148 -3.58 -7.02 12.21
C LEU A 148 -3.47 -7.10 10.68
N VAL A 149 -4.58 -6.89 9.98
CA VAL A 149 -4.69 -6.89 8.51
C VAL A 149 -5.58 -5.73 8.10
N HIS A 150 -5.24 -5.05 6.99
CA HIS A 150 -5.97 -3.88 6.48
C HIS A 150 -5.99 -2.72 7.49
N GLU A 151 -4.82 -2.39 8.03
CA GLU A 151 -4.65 -1.20 8.84
C GLU A 151 -5.00 0.06 8.04
N SER A 152 -5.61 1.03 8.71
CA SER A 152 -5.99 2.29 8.08
C SER A 152 -5.96 3.44 9.10
N LEU A 153 -5.87 4.68 8.60
CA LEU A 153 -6.00 5.86 9.43
C LEU A 153 -7.43 5.95 9.98
N GLU A 154 -7.57 6.08 11.29
CA GLU A 154 -8.86 6.37 11.93
C GLU A 154 -9.23 7.82 11.67
N THR A 155 -10.14 8.04 10.71
CA THR A 155 -10.51 9.40 10.28
C THR A 155 -11.49 10.08 11.23
N GLN A 156 -12.14 9.36 12.13
CA GLN A 156 -13.08 9.92 13.12
C GLN A 156 -14.15 10.85 12.51
N GLY A 157 -14.60 10.57 11.28
CA GLY A 157 -15.59 11.40 10.57
C GLY A 157 -15.01 12.65 9.90
N ALA A 158 -13.68 12.78 9.79
CA ALA A 158 -13.01 13.85 9.08
C ALA A 158 -13.38 13.88 7.59
N THR A 159 -13.40 15.09 7.03
CA THR A 159 -13.52 15.25 5.58
C THR A 159 -12.26 14.74 4.90
N VAL A 160 -12.44 13.89 3.88
CA VAL A 160 -11.33 13.35 3.11
C VAL A 160 -11.16 14.16 1.81
N LYS A 161 -10.00 14.77 1.62
CA LYS A 161 -9.65 15.49 0.37
C LYS A 161 -8.56 14.75 -0.40
N THR A 162 -8.49 14.97 -1.71
CA THR A 162 -7.47 14.34 -2.58
C THR A 162 -6.39 15.35 -2.93
N LEU A 163 -5.13 15.00 -2.68
CA LEU A 163 -3.95 15.77 -3.09
C LEU A 163 -3.72 15.58 -4.60
N GLN A 164 -3.18 16.62 -5.23
CA GLN A 164 -2.72 16.53 -6.61
C GLN A 164 -1.34 15.89 -6.66
N GLY A 165 -1.03 15.19 -7.75
CA GLY A 165 0.21 14.42 -7.88
C GLY A 165 0.11 13.01 -7.32
N ASP A 166 1.21 12.27 -7.47
CA ASP A 166 1.22 10.83 -7.25
C ASP A 166 2.25 10.40 -6.22
N LEU A 167 1.98 9.25 -5.62
CA LEU A 167 2.92 8.47 -4.85
C LEU A 167 3.35 7.28 -5.70
N LEU A 168 4.57 7.31 -6.23
CA LEU A 168 5.10 6.26 -7.08
C LEU A 168 5.50 5.07 -6.21
N HIS A 169 4.80 3.95 -6.33
CA HIS A 169 4.95 2.78 -5.47
C HIS A 169 5.64 1.64 -6.24
N LEU A 170 6.77 1.14 -5.76
CA LEU A 170 7.54 0.07 -6.40
C LEU A 170 6.98 -1.32 -6.11
N THR A 171 5.66 -1.49 -6.33
CA THR A 171 4.87 -2.66 -5.92
C THR A 171 5.33 -3.99 -6.53
N CYS A 172 5.71 -3.98 -7.81
CA CYS A 172 6.11 -5.17 -8.55
C CYS A 172 7.40 -4.87 -9.34
N ARG A 173 8.54 -5.13 -8.69
CA ARG A 173 9.87 -5.10 -9.30
C ARG A 173 10.24 -6.45 -9.93
N ASP A 174 9.82 -7.55 -9.30
CA ASP A 174 9.94 -8.91 -9.80
C ASP A 174 8.55 -9.56 -9.97
N LEU A 175 8.28 -10.07 -11.18
CA LEU A 175 6.98 -10.65 -11.52
C LEU A 175 6.73 -11.97 -10.79
N MET A 176 7.76 -12.80 -10.60
CA MET A 176 7.62 -14.12 -9.99
C MET A 176 7.41 -14.00 -8.49
N GLU A 177 8.13 -13.10 -7.81
CA GLU A 177 7.85 -12.77 -6.41
C GLU A 177 6.42 -12.23 -6.23
N PHE A 178 5.98 -11.37 -7.15
CA PHE A 178 4.60 -10.87 -7.14
C PHE A 178 3.58 -12.01 -7.29
N GLN A 179 3.82 -12.96 -8.20
CA GLN A 179 2.94 -14.11 -8.38
C GLN A 179 2.92 -15.06 -7.16
N GLN A 180 4.05 -15.26 -6.49
CA GLN A 180 4.11 -16.07 -5.26
C GLN A 180 3.26 -15.44 -4.15
N LYS A 181 3.32 -14.12 -3.97
CA LYS A 181 2.44 -13.39 -3.03
C LYS A 181 0.97 -13.56 -3.40
N GLN A 182 0.63 -13.40 -4.68
CA GLN A 182 -0.74 -13.60 -5.17
C GLN A 182 -1.27 -15.01 -4.92
N LEU A 183 -0.42 -16.03 -5.06
CA LEU A 183 -0.79 -17.41 -4.76
C LEU A 183 -1.10 -17.60 -3.27
N LYS A 184 -0.27 -17.04 -2.38
CA LYS A 184 -0.50 -17.07 -0.92
C LYS A 184 -1.85 -16.42 -0.56
N TYR A 185 -2.12 -15.22 -1.09
CA TYR A 185 -3.41 -14.54 -0.87
C TYR A 185 -4.59 -15.34 -1.44
N ALA A 186 -4.42 -15.99 -2.59
CA ALA A 186 -5.46 -16.85 -3.16
C ALA A 186 -5.79 -18.03 -2.23
N THR A 187 -4.76 -18.65 -1.63
CA THR A 187 -4.93 -19.72 -0.64
C THR A 187 -5.63 -19.24 0.62
N GLU A 188 -5.22 -18.10 1.18
CA GLU A 188 -5.84 -17.51 2.36
C GLU A 188 -7.31 -17.15 2.11
N TRP A 189 -7.60 -16.51 0.97
CA TRP A 189 -8.96 -16.17 0.55
C TRP A 189 -9.85 -17.43 0.43
N ALA A 190 -9.32 -18.50 -0.16
CA ALA A 190 -10.08 -19.74 -0.31
C ALA A 190 -10.40 -20.39 1.05
N LYS A 191 -9.44 -20.41 1.98
CA LYS A 191 -9.63 -20.92 3.34
C LYS A 191 -10.68 -20.10 4.10
N GLU A 192 -10.56 -18.78 4.09
CA GLU A 192 -11.50 -17.87 4.77
C GLU A 192 -12.93 -18.04 4.23
N ARG A 193 -13.09 -18.12 2.90
CA ARG A 193 -14.40 -18.31 2.27
C ARG A 193 -15.00 -19.67 2.59
N HIS A 194 -14.19 -20.73 2.61
CA HIS A 194 -14.65 -22.05 3.01
C HIS A 194 -15.11 -22.07 4.48
N GLN A 195 -14.35 -21.44 5.39
CA GLN A 195 -14.74 -21.29 6.80
C GLN A 195 -16.07 -20.53 6.96
N GLN A 196 -16.38 -19.60 6.05
CA GLN A 196 -17.68 -18.91 5.97
C GLN A 196 -18.79 -19.77 5.33
N GLY A 197 -18.56 -21.06 5.11
CA GLY A 197 -19.51 -21.99 4.49
C GLY A 197 -19.73 -21.76 2.99
N LYS A 198 -18.89 -20.96 2.33
CA LYS A 198 -18.98 -20.75 0.88
C LYS A 198 -18.38 -21.94 0.13
N LYS A 199 -19.00 -22.27 -1.00
CA LYS A 199 -18.53 -23.30 -1.94
C LYS A 199 -18.35 -22.68 -3.32
N ALA A 200 -17.46 -23.26 -4.11
CA ALA A 200 -17.31 -22.93 -5.53
C ALA A 200 -17.82 -24.11 -6.38
N SER A 201 -18.32 -23.82 -7.58
CA SER A 201 -18.59 -24.82 -8.62
C SER A 201 -17.49 -24.79 -9.68
N PHE A 202 -17.33 -25.85 -10.47
CA PHE A 202 -16.36 -25.85 -11.57
C PHE A 202 -16.66 -24.74 -12.60
N SER A 203 -17.94 -24.51 -12.93
CA SER A 203 -18.34 -23.42 -13.82
C SER A 203 -18.00 -22.03 -13.26
N SER A 204 -18.07 -21.86 -11.94
CA SER A 204 -17.69 -20.60 -11.28
C SER A 204 -16.20 -20.28 -11.45
N ILE A 205 -15.32 -21.29 -11.51
CA ILE A 205 -13.89 -21.09 -11.75
C ILE A 205 -13.70 -20.42 -13.12
N LEU A 206 -14.28 -20.99 -14.18
CA LEU A 206 -14.11 -20.50 -15.54
C LEU A 206 -14.76 -19.13 -15.74
N SER A 207 -16.00 -18.95 -15.27
CA SER A 207 -16.74 -17.70 -15.45
C SER A 207 -16.08 -16.53 -14.71
N HIS A 208 -15.63 -16.74 -13.45
CA HIS A 208 -14.92 -15.70 -12.71
C HIS A 208 -13.55 -15.39 -13.31
N THR A 209 -12.83 -16.39 -13.83
CA THR A 209 -11.52 -16.20 -14.47
C THR A 209 -11.65 -15.35 -15.73
N LEU A 210 -12.56 -15.70 -16.64
CA LEU A 210 -12.83 -14.92 -17.84
C LEU A 210 -13.36 -13.53 -17.49
N GLY A 211 -14.27 -13.44 -16.53
CA GLY A 211 -14.80 -12.17 -16.04
C GLY A 211 -13.70 -11.26 -15.49
N ALA A 212 -12.73 -11.79 -14.74
CA ALA A 212 -11.59 -11.02 -14.23
C ALA A 212 -10.71 -10.49 -15.37
N PHE A 213 -10.42 -11.32 -16.37
CA PHE A 213 -9.65 -10.91 -17.55
C PHE A 213 -10.32 -9.74 -18.28
N PHE A 214 -11.58 -9.91 -18.73
CA PHE A 214 -12.29 -8.89 -19.49
C PHE A 214 -12.55 -7.63 -18.65
N LYS A 215 -12.78 -7.79 -17.34
CA LYS A 215 -12.88 -6.65 -16.43
C LYS A 215 -11.58 -5.85 -16.40
N THR A 216 -10.42 -6.49 -16.25
CA THR A 216 -9.14 -5.76 -16.21
C THR A 216 -8.77 -5.19 -17.57
N TRP A 217 -8.87 -5.98 -18.63
CA TRP A 217 -8.43 -5.59 -19.97
C TRP A 217 -9.35 -4.56 -20.61
N LEU A 218 -10.66 -4.83 -20.64
CA LEU A 218 -11.64 -4.01 -21.36
C LEU A 218 -12.30 -2.98 -20.43
N LEU A 219 -12.98 -3.43 -19.38
CA LEU A 219 -13.78 -2.52 -18.52
C LEU A 219 -12.92 -1.53 -17.74
N ARG A 220 -11.71 -1.93 -17.36
CA ARG A 220 -10.73 -1.06 -16.68
C ARG A 220 -9.71 -0.49 -17.66
N MET A 221 -9.97 -0.57 -18.96
CA MET A 221 -9.15 -0.01 -20.03
C MET A 221 -7.67 -0.40 -19.94
N GLY A 222 -7.36 -1.63 -19.48
CA GLY A 222 -5.99 -2.11 -19.36
C GLY A 222 -5.22 -2.07 -20.68
N PHE A 223 -5.91 -2.09 -21.82
CA PHE A 223 -5.28 -1.91 -23.14
C PHE A 223 -4.55 -0.58 -23.32
N LEU A 224 -4.93 0.46 -22.56
CA LEU A 224 -4.21 1.75 -22.55
C LEU A 224 -2.86 1.67 -21.82
N ASP A 225 -2.64 0.66 -20.99
CA ASP A 225 -1.33 0.36 -20.39
C ASP A 225 -0.43 -0.48 -21.32
N GLY A 226 -0.88 -0.81 -22.53
CA GLY A 226 -0.10 -1.55 -23.53
C GLY A 226 0.16 -3.01 -23.15
N LYS A 227 1.38 -3.51 -23.43
CA LYS A 227 1.77 -4.91 -23.16
C LYS A 227 1.66 -5.26 -21.67
N GLN A 228 2.07 -4.34 -20.79
CA GLN A 228 1.97 -4.50 -19.35
C GLN A 228 0.52 -4.65 -18.89
N GLY A 229 -0.42 -3.91 -19.47
CA GLY A 229 -1.84 -4.05 -19.18
C GLY A 229 -2.40 -5.42 -19.57
N LEU A 230 -1.92 -5.99 -20.67
CA LEU A 230 -2.36 -7.31 -21.13
C LEU A 230 -1.83 -8.40 -20.20
N ILE A 231 -0.54 -8.33 -19.86
CA ILE A 231 0.08 -9.25 -18.90
C ILE A 231 -0.64 -9.15 -17.56
N LEU A 232 -0.93 -7.94 -17.09
CA LEU A 232 -1.65 -7.73 -15.83
C LEU A 232 -3.08 -8.29 -15.85
N ALA A 233 -3.78 -8.22 -16.99
CA ALA A 233 -5.08 -8.87 -17.15
C ALA A 233 -4.99 -10.40 -17.00
N PHE A 234 -3.96 -11.02 -17.58
CA PHE A 234 -3.69 -12.45 -17.37
C PHE A 234 -3.31 -12.77 -15.92
N VAL A 235 -2.49 -11.95 -15.28
CA VAL A 235 -2.10 -12.13 -13.88
C VAL A 235 -3.32 -12.05 -12.94
N ASN A 236 -4.24 -11.11 -13.17
CA ASN A 236 -5.49 -11.01 -12.41
C ASN A 236 -6.44 -12.19 -12.68
N ALA A 237 -6.49 -12.67 -13.91
CA ALA A 237 -7.24 -13.87 -14.28
C ALA A 237 -6.66 -15.11 -13.58
N GLN A 238 -5.34 -15.29 -13.61
CA GLN A 238 -4.62 -16.38 -12.93
C GLN A 238 -4.87 -16.37 -11.41
N TYR A 239 -4.77 -15.20 -10.77
CA TYR A 239 -5.11 -15.05 -9.35
C TYR A 239 -6.56 -15.48 -9.06
N THR A 240 -7.50 -15.06 -9.91
CA THR A 240 -8.92 -15.43 -9.79
C THR A 240 -9.14 -16.92 -10.01
N PHE A 241 -8.49 -17.51 -11.00
CA PHE A 241 -8.52 -18.95 -11.22
C PHE A 241 -8.03 -19.70 -9.98
N ASN A 242 -6.84 -19.35 -9.47
CA ASN A 242 -6.21 -20.04 -8.34
C ASN A 242 -7.09 -20.02 -7.09
N LYS A 243 -7.69 -18.87 -6.74
CA LYS A 243 -8.52 -18.75 -5.52
C LYS A 243 -9.83 -19.53 -5.60
N TYR A 244 -10.49 -19.53 -6.77
CA TYR A 244 -11.74 -20.29 -6.96
C TYR A 244 -11.49 -21.80 -7.11
N ALA A 245 -10.39 -22.19 -7.77
CA ALA A 245 -9.99 -23.59 -7.85
C ALA A 245 -9.63 -24.16 -6.46
N SER A 246 -8.90 -23.39 -5.65
CA SER A 246 -8.59 -23.78 -4.26
C SER A 246 -9.86 -23.90 -3.40
N LEU A 247 -10.81 -22.98 -3.53
CA LEU A 247 -12.09 -23.06 -2.82
C LEU A 247 -12.92 -24.29 -3.25
N TRP A 248 -12.91 -24.61 -4.55
CA TRP A 248 -13.57 -25.80 -5.07
C TRP A 248 -12.92 -27.08 -4.52
N GLU A 249 -11.58 -27.18 -4.51
CA GLU A 249 -10.85 -28.31 -3.93
C GLU A 249 -11.23 -28.53 -2.46
N LEU A 250 -11.22 -27.46 -1.65
CA LEU A 250 -11.62 -27.53 -0.24
C LEU A 250 -13.07 -28.00 -0.04
N SER A 251 -13.97 -27.58 -0.94
CA SER A 251 -15.37 -27.99 -0.93
C SER A 251 -15.52 -29.50 -1.18
N GLN A 252 -14.69 -30.08 -2.05
CA GLN A 252 -14.72 -31.52 -2.35
C GLN A 252 -14.18 -32.38 -1.22
N LYS A 253 -13.08 -31.96 -0.58
CA LYS A 253 -12.51 -32.67 0.58
C LYS A 253 -13.50 -32.79 1.74
N THR A 254 -14.33 -31.76 1.94
CA THR A 254 -15.38 -31.76 2.97
C THR A 254 -16.47 -32.79 2.65
N ILE A 255 -16.92 -32.86 1.40
CA ILE A 255 -17.96 -33.81 0.96
C ILE A 255 -17.50 -35.26 1.09
N ASN A 256 -16.21 -35.54 0.84
CA ASN A 256 -15.66 -36.89 0.94
C ASN A 256 -15.44 -37.35 2.38
N ASN A 257 -15.36 -36.44 3.36
CA ASN A 257 -15.21 -36.78 4.78
C ASN A 257 -16.57 -36.95 5.50
N GLU A 258 -17.67 -36.50 4.89
CA GLU A 258 -19.05 -36.64 5.40
C GLU A 258 -19.77 -37.90 4.85
N LYS A 259 -19.12 -38.66 3.95
CA LYS A 259 -19.62 -39.91 3.39
C LYS A 259 -18.90 -41.11 4.00
#